data_AF-A0A7K3VX95-F1
#
_entry.id   AF-A0A7K3VX95-F1
#
_cell.length_a   1.000
_cell.length_b   1.000
_cell.length_c   1.000
_cell.angle_alpha   90.00
_cell.angle_beta   90.00
_cell.angle_gamma   90.00
#
_symmetry.space_group_name_H-M   'P 1'
#
loop_
_entity.id
_entity.type
_entity.pdbx_description
1 polymer ?
#
loop_
_entity_poly.entity_id
_entity_poly.type
_entity_poly.pdbx_seq_one_letter_code
_entity_poly.pdbx_strand_id
1 'polypeptide(L)'
;VNGLAYVMITENLVDQEFLDKYCVGYDEKTLPASAPKNGHYKAYILGEGPDGVAKTPEWASQITGIPADKIIKLAREIGSTKPAFISQGWGPQRHANGEIATRAISMLAILTGNVGINGGNSGAREGSY
;
A
#
# COMPACT_ATOMS: atom_id res chain seq x y z
N VAL A 1 -0.50 -6.69 -4.04
CA VAL A 1 -0.26 -5.52 -3.16
C VAL A 1 -1.55 -4.82 -2.76
N ASN A 2 -2.40 -4.38 -3.70
CA ASN A 2 -3.65 -3.68 -3.36
C ASN A 2 -4.58 -4.47 -2.40
N GLY A 3 -4.67 -5.81 -2.56
CA GLY A 3 -5.39 -6.67 -1.60
C GLY A 3 -4.82 -6.64 -0.17
N LEU A 4 -3.51 -6.48 -0.02
CA LEU A 4 -2.88 -6.32 1.30
C LEU A 4 -3.23 -4.95 1.89
N ALA A 5 -3.15 -3.90 1.08
CA ALA A 5 -3.50 -2.54 1.50
C ALA A 5 -4.97 -2.45 1.93
N TYR A 6 -5.88 -3.13 1.24
CA TYR A 6 -7.29 -3.19 1.63
C TYR A 6 -7.46 -3.72 3.06
N VAL A 7 -6.82 -4.84 3.38
CA VAL A 7 -6.88 -5.43 4.73
C VAL A 7 -6.27 -4.48 5.76
N MET A 8 -5.09 -3.93 5.49
CA MET A 8 -4.44 -3.00 6.43
C MET A 8 -5.28 -1.74 6.69
N ILE A 9 -5.96 -1.20 5.68
CA ILE A 9 -6.84 -0.03 5.82
C ILE A 9 -8.10 -0.39 6.61
N THR A 10 -8.77 -1.48 6.24
CA THR A 10 -10.06 -1.87 6.85
C THR A 10 -9.92 -2.41 8.27
N GLU A 11 -8.77 -2.98 8.63
CA GLU A 11 -8.45 -3.44 9.97
C GLU A 11 -7.68 -2.40 10.81
N ASN A 12 -7.53 -1.17 10.31
CA ASN A 12 -6.84 -0.08 11.01
C ASN A 12 -5.39 -0.42 11.43
N LEU A 13 -4.66 -1.09 10.54
CA LEU A 13 -3.25 -1.46 10.71
C LEU A 13 -2.29 -0.47 10.03
N VAL A 14 -2.80 0.63 9.49
CA VAL A 14 -2.00 1.70 8.89
C VAL A 14 -1.51 2.68 9.96
N ASP A 15 -0.37 3.31 9.72
CA ASP A 15 0.15 4.39 10.56
C ASP A 15 -0.47 5.73 10.14
N GLN A 16 -1.66 6.02 10.65
CA GLN A 16 -2.40 7.23 10.28
C GLN A 16 -1.66 8.52 10.68
N GLU A 17 -0.94 8.53 11.81
CA GLU A 17 -0.17 9.71 12.23
C GLU A 17 0.98 10.01 11.25
N PHE A 18 1.69 8.98 10.79
CA PHE A 18 2.70 9.10 9.75
C PHE A 18 2.09 9.60 8.43
N LEU A 19 0.97 9.00 8.00
CA LEU A 19 0.30 9.35 6.75
C LEU A 19 -0.19 10.81 6.76
N ASP A 20 -0.81 11.24 7.85
CA ASP A 20 -1.30 12.61 8.02
C ASP A 20 -0.19 13.66 8.00
N LYS A 21 0.98 13.31 8.55
CA LYS A 21 2.09 14.26 8.73
C LYS A 21 3.02 14.34 7.53
N TYR A 22 3.23 13.21 6.84
CA TYR A 22 4.30 13.09 5.84
C TYR A 22 3.80 12.72 4.43
N CYS A 23 2.51 12.42 4.24
CA CYS A 23 1.98 12.01 2.94
C CYS A 23 0.94 12.99 2.40
N VAL A 24 0.85 13.06 1.07
CA VAL A 24 -0.16 13.82 0.33
C VAL A 24 -0.98 12.85 -0.52
N GLY A 25 -2.31 12.97 -0.47
CA GLY A 25 -3.24 12.17 -1.27
C GLY A 25 -3.49 10.74 -0.77
N TYR A 26 -3.22 10.43 0.50
CA TYR A 26 -3.60 9.14 1.07
C TYR A 26 -5.12 9.04 1.25
N ASP A 27 -5.71 10.05 1.87
CA ASP A 27 -7.13 10.19 2.16
C ASP A 27 -7.62 11.61 1.84
N GLU A 28 -8.91 11.88 2.06
CA GLU A 28 -9.50 13.20 1.78
C GLU A 28 -8.84 14.34 2.59
N LYS A 29 -8.32 14.06 3.79
CA LYS A 29 -7.63 15.05 4.63
C LYS A 29 -6.31 15.50 4.01
N THR A 30 -5.58 14.55 3.43
CA THR A 30 -4.27 14.79 2.83
C THR A 30 -4.34 15.08 1.33
N LEU A 31 -5.54 15.05 0.73
CA LEU A 31 -5.76 15.31 -0.69
C LEU A 31 -5.73 16.83 -0.98
N PRO A 32 -4.97 17.30 -1.99
CA PRO A 32 -4.99 18.71 -2.38
C PRO A 32 -6.39 19.16 -2.81
N ALA A 33 -6.78 20.38 -2.42
CA ALA A 33 -8.11 20.92 -2.73
C ALA A 33 -8.43 21.04 -4.23
N SER A 34 -7.41 21.04 -5.11
CA SER A 34 -7.58 21.03 -6.56
C SER A 34 -7.86 19.65 -7.14
N ALA A 35 -7.69 18.58 -6.35
CA ALA A 35 -7.93 17.23 -6.81
C ALA A 35 -9.43 16.87 -6.72
N PRO A 36 -9.93 15.98 -7.60
CA PRO A 36 -11.30 15.49 -7.51
C PRO A 36 -11.57 14.78 -6.18
N LYS A 37 -12.79 14.94 -5.64
CA LYS A 37 -13.27 14.18 -4.48
C LYS A 37 -13.05 12.68 -4.70
N ASN A 38 -12.61 11.96 -3.66
CA ASN A 38 -12.25 10.53 -3.73
C ASN A 38 -11.10 10.23 -4.72
N GLY A 39 -10.32 11.23 -5.13
CA GLY A 39 -9.12 11.07 -5.96
C GLY A 39 -7.89 10.53 -5.20
N HIS A 40 -8.03 10.24 -3.90
CA HIS A 40 -6.97 9.78 -3.03
C HIS A 40 -6.79 8.25 -3.07
N TYR A 41 -5.63 7.78 -2.60
CA TYR A 41 -5.25 6.36 -2.62
C TYR A 41 -6.25 5.45 -1.88
N LYS A 42 -6.70 5.86 -0.69
CA LYS A 42 -7.64 5.09 0.14
C LYS A 42 -8.97 4.82 -0.58
N ALA A 43 -9.53 5.79 -1.30
CA ALA A 43 -10.76 5.62 -2.07
C ALA A 43 -10.57 4.63 -3.23
N TYR A 44 -9.42 4.69 -3.92
CA TYR A 44 -9.08 3.71 -4.95
C TYR A 44 -9.00 2.27 -4.40
N ILE A 45 -8.42 2.08 -3.21
CA ILE A 45 -8.33 0.76 -2.58
C ILE A 45 -9.70 0.26 -2.11
N LEU A 46 -10.51 1.14 -1.51
CA LEU A 46 -11.83 0.78 -0.98
C LEU A 46 -12.93 0.71 -2.05
N GLY A 47 -12.64 1.10 -3.30
CA GLY A 47 -13.62 1.08 -4.40
C GLY A 47 -14.56 2.27 -4.42
N GLU A 48 -14.21 3.35 -3.71
CA GLU A 48 -14.95 4.61 -3.65
C GLU A 48 -14.48 5.61 -4.72
N GLY A 49 -13.42 5.26 -5.44
CA GLY A 49 -12.89 6.00 -6.58
C GLY A 49 -13.63 5.71 -7.90
N PRO A 50 -13.18 6.31 -9.01
CA PRO A 50 -13.86 6.21 -10.31
C PRO A 50 -14.03 4.81 -10.89
N ASP A 51 -13.20 3.85 -10.47
CA ASP A 51 -13.30 2.46 -10.96
C ASP A 51 -14.40 1.65 -10.26
N GLY A 52 -14.90 2.09 -9.09
CA GLY A 52 -15.96 1.42 -8.35
C GLY A 52 -15.61 0.02 -7.84
N VAL A 53 -14.34 -0.37 -7.82
CA VAL A 53 -13.92 -1.75 -7.50
C VAL A 53 -13.15 -1.77 -6.18
N ALA A 54 -13.72 -2.35 -5.14
CA ALA A 54 -12.99 -2.62 -3.90
C ALA A 54 -11.88 -3.65 -4.13
N LYS A 55 -10.66 -3.35 -3.69
CA LYS A 55 -9.49 -4.22 -3.89
C LYS A 55 -9.42 -5.30 -2.81
N THR A 56 -10.51 -6.04 -2.59
CA THR A 56 -10.61 -7.04 -1.52
C THR A 56 -9.63 -8.20 -1.68
N PRO A 57 -9.37 -9.00 -0.63
CA PRO A 57 -8.60 -10.24 -0.74
C PRO A 57 -9.18 -11.21 -1.78
N GLU A 58 -10.49 -11.33 -1.88
CA GLU A 58 -11.17 -12.20 -2.85
C GLU A 58 -10.94 -11.71 -4.28
N TRP A 59 -11.07 -10.39 -4.50
CA TRP A 59 -10.75 -9.76 -5.79
C TRP A 59 -9.29 -10.05 -6.19
N ALA A 60 -8.35 -9.84 -5.26
CA ALA A 60 -6.94 -10.08 -5.51
C ALA A 60 -6.64 -11.57 -5.74
N SER A 61 -7.36 -12.45 -5.05
CA SER A 61 -7.22 -13.90 -5.17
C SER A 61 -7.57 -14.40 -6.57
N GLN A 62 -8.67 -13.89 -7.15
CA GLN A 62 -9.07 -14.24 -8.52
C GLN A 62 -8.03 -13.82 -9.57
N ILE A 63 -7.33 -12.71 -9.37
CA ILE A 63 -6.33 -12.19 -10.32
C ILE A 63 -4.98 -12.89 -10.16
N THR A 64 -4.55 -13.10 -8.91
CA THR A 64 -3.20 -13.58 -8.61
C THR A 64 -3.09 -15.09 -8.48
N GLY A 65 -4.21 -15.79 -8.29
CA GLY A 65 -4.25 -17.21 -7.92
C GLY A 65 -3.82 -17.48 -6.48
N ILE A 66 -3.53 -16.45 -5.67
CA ILE A 66 -3.14 -16.60 -4.26
C ILE A 66 -4.42 -16.71 -3.41
N PRO A 67 -4.55 -17.71 -2.52
CA PRO A 67 -5.68 -17.81 -1.61
C PRO A 67 -5.90 -16.55 -0.75
N ALA A 68 -7.15 -16.12 -0.60
CA ALA A 68 -7.51 -14.89 0.12
C ALA A 68 -7.02 -14.88 1.59
N ASP A 69 -7.04 -16.03 2.26
CA ASP A 69 -6.53 -16.21 3.62
C ASP A 69 -5.02 -15.90 3.72
N LYS A 70 -4.23 -16.27 2.71
CA LYS A 70 -2.80 -15.93 2.66
C LYS A 70 -2.58 -14.43 2.46
N ILE A 71 -3.41 -13.77 1.66
CA ILE A 71 -3.36 -12.32 1.46
C ILE A 71 -3.66 -11.62 2.78
N ILE A 72 -4.74 -12.01 3.47
CA ILE A 72 -5.11 -11.46 4.78
C ILE A 72 -4.00 -11.68 5.81
N LYS A 73 -3.48 -12.91 5.90
CA LYS A 73 -2.40 -13.27 6.83
C LYS A 73 -1.16 -12.40 6.61
N LEU A 74 -0.69 -12.29 5.36
CA LEU A 74 0.48 -11.47 5.04
C LEU A 74 0.25 -9.98 5.34
N ALA A 75 -0.95 -9.46 5.05
CA ALA A 75 -1.27 -8.07 5.36
C ALA A 75 -1.20 -7.78 6.86
N ARG A 76 -1.74 -8.68 7.69
CA ARG A 76 -1.66 -8.59 9.15
C ARG A 76 -0.24 -8.72 9.68
N GLU A 77 0.55 -9.66 9.14
CA GLU A 77 1.97 -9.82 9.49
C GLU A 77 2.76 -8.54 9.21
N ILE A 78 2.58 -7.93 8.02
CA ILE A 78 3.23 -6.67 7.67
C ILE A 78 2.73 -5.53 8.58
N GLY A 79 1.41 -5.36 8.72
CA GLY A 79 0.83 -4.24 9.48
C GLY A 79 1.08 -4.28 10.99
N SER A 80 1.35 -5.46 11.56
CA SER A 80 1.68 -5.63 12.98
C SER A 80 3.17 -5.65 13.29
N THR A 81 4.03 -5.74 12.27
CA THR A 81 5.50 -5.76 12.44
C THR A 81 6.05 -4.33 12.46
N LYS A 82 6.75 -3.96 13.54
CA LYS A 82 7.39 -2.64 13.69
C LYS A 82 8.84 -2.78 14.20
N PRO A 83 9.86 -2.44 13.39
CA PRO A 83 9.81 -2.00 11.99
C PRO A 83 9.66 -3.18 11.01
N ALA A 84 9.02 -2.96 9.86
CA ALA A 84 8.97 -3.88 8.74
C ALA A 84 9.84 -3.38 7.58
N PHE A 85 10.81 -4.19 7.16
CA PHE A 85 11.66 -3.91 6.00
C PHE A 85 11.09 -4.56 4.74
N ILE A 86 10.67 -3.76 3.76
CA ILE A 86 10.02 -4.25 2.53
C ILE A 86 10.90 -3.91 1.34
N SER A 87 11.69 -4.85 0.84
CA SER A 87 12.55 -4.64 -0.34
C SER A 87 12.05 -5.42 -1.54
N GLN A 88 11.93 -4.74 -2.69
CA GLN A 88 11.81 -5.42 -3.98
C GLN A 88 13.17 -5.57 -4.66
N GLY A 89 13.35 -6.68 -5.38
CA GLY A 89 14.42 -6.80 -6.38
C GLY A 89 14.11 -6.00 -7.65
N TRP A 90 14.87 -6.26 -8.72
CA TRP A 90 14.67 -5.58 -10.02
C TRP A 90 13.64 -6.24 -10.95
N GLY A 91 13.03 -7.34 -10.52
CA GLY A 91 12.02 -8.05 -11.31
C GLY A 91 10.81 -7.17 -11.63
N PRO A 92 10.07 -6.65 -10.62
CA PRO A 92 8.79 -6.00 -10.83
C PRO A 92 8.83 -4.81 -11.81
N GLN A 93 9.91 -4.03 -11.79
CA GLN A 93 10.05 -2.85 -12.66
C GLN A 93 10.40 -3.15 -14.12
N ARG A 94 10.77 -4.39 -14.47
CA ARG A 94 11.21 -4.78 -15.84
C ARG A 94 10.09 -5.39 -16.67
N HIS A 95 8.87 -4.90 -16.47
CA HIS A 95 7.68 -5.30 -17.19
C HIS A 95 6.86 -4.04 -17.55
N ALA A 96 5.90 -4.18 -18.48
CA ALA A 96 4.92 -3.13 -18.73
C ALA A 96 4.17 -2.79 -17.42
N ASN A 97 3.98 -1.50 -17.14
CA ASN A 97 3.44 -0.97 -15.88
C ASN A 97 4.34 -1.24 -14.65
N GLY A 98 5.63 -1.49 -14.84
CA GLY A 98 6.58 -1.81 -13.77
C GLY A 98 6.77 -0.68 -12.75
N GLU A 99 6.62 0.57 -13.19
CA GLU A 99 6.59 1.76 -12.33
C GLU A 99 5.37 1.76 -11.39
N ILE A 100 4.21 1.29 -11.86
CA ILE A 100 3.00 1.16 -11.05
C ILE A 100 3.18 0.03 -10.05
N ALA A 101 3.75 -1.10 -10.47
CA ALA A 101 4.03 -2.24 -9.59
C ALA A 101 5.01 -1.87 -8.47
N THR A 102 6.10 -1.17 -8.81
CA THR A 102 7.09 -0.69 -7.85
C THR A 102 6.49 0.31 -6.87
N ARG A 103 5.72 1.29 -7.37
CA ARG A 103 5.02 2.26 -6.51
C ARG A 103 4.06 1.56 -5.55
N ALA A 104 3.31 0.56 -6.03
CA ALA A 104 2.41 -0.20 -5.18
C ALA A 104 3.17 -0.92 -4.05
N ILE A 105 4.32 -1.53 -4.34
CA ILE A 105 5.16 -2.18 -3.30
C ILE A 105 5.65 -1.14 -2.28
N SER A 106 6.13 0.03 -2.72
CA SER A 106 6.54 1.11 -1.82
C SER A 106 5.42 1.61 -0.91
N MET A 107 4.17 1.60 -1.38
CA MET A 107 3.03 1.95 -0.52
C MET A 107 2.93 1.07 0.72
N LEU A 108 3.41 -0.17 0.72
CA LEU A 108 3.35 -1.01 1.93
C LEU A 108 4.20 -0.42 3.08
N ALA A 109 5.40 0.06 2.77
CA ALA A 109 6.27 0.69 3.77
C ALA A 109 5.72 2.05 4.22
N ILE A 110 5.13 2.81 3.28
CA ILE A 110 4.50 4.11 3.56
C ILE A 110 3.27 3.94 4.45
N LEU A 111 2.36 3.01 4.12
CA LEU A 111 1.14 2.74 4.87
C LEU A 111 1.41 2.31 6.31
N THR A 112 2.57 1.71 6.57
CA THR A 112 2.96 1.18 7.87
C THR A 112 4.00 2.05 8.60
N GLY A 113 4.30 3.25 8.09
CA GLY A 113 5.20 4.20 8.75
C GLY A 113 6.67 3.77 8.82
N ASN A 114 7.10 2.85 7.94
CA ASN A 114 8.45 2.27 7.98
C ASN A 114 9.51 3.10 7.22
N VAL A 115 9.14 4.25 6.65
CA VAL A 115 10.06 5.13 5.91
C VAL A 115 10.84 6.01 6.89
N GLY A 116 12.17 6.00 6.80
CA GLY A 116 13.04 6.91 7.56
C GLY A 116 13.33 6.48 9.01
N ILE A 117 13.02 5.24 9.37
CA ILE A 117 13.31 4.68 10.71
C ILE A 117 14.34 3.54 10.63
N ASN A 118 15.08 3.34 11.73
CA ASN A 118 16.02 2.22 11.84
C ASN A 118 15.29 0.88 11.71
N GLY A 119 15.77 0.01 10.81
CA GLY A 119 15.16 -1.29 10.53
C GLY A 119 13.96 -1.24 9.55
N GLY A 120 13.55 -0.04 9.11
CA GLY A 120 12.58 0.15 8.02
C GLY A 120 13.27 0.43 6.69
N ASN A 121 12.48 0.80 5.67
CA ASN A 121 12.97 1.31 4.38
C ASN A 121 11.86 2.05 3.60
N SER A 122 12.17 2.53 2.39
CA SER A 122 11.22 3.20 1.49
C SER A 122 10.39 2.26 0.60
N GLY A 123 10.51 0.94 0.76
CA GLY A 123 9.98 -0.03 -0.21
C GLY A 123 10.89 -0.29 -1.43
N ALA A 124 11.98 0.47 -1.55
CA ALA A 124 12.99 0.28 -2.59
C ALA A 124 13.91 -0.91 -2.27
N ARG A 125 14.78 -1.25 -3.24
CA ARG A 125 15.81 -2.29 -3.10
C ARG A 125 16.72 -2.02 -1.89
N GLU A 126 17.28 -3.09 -1.32
CA GLU A 126 18.43 -3.01 -0.42
C GLU A 126 19.61 -2.26 -1.08
N GLY A 127 20.01 -1.14 -0.50
CA GLY A 127 21.01 -0.23 -1.05
C GLY A 127 20.89 1.17 -0.47
N SER A 128 21.91 2.01 -0.68
CA SER A 128 22.13 3.26 0.05
C SER A 128 21.02 4.31 -0.13
N TYR A 129 20.04 4.31 0.78
CA TYR A 129 19.22 5.47 1.13
C TYR A 129 18.99 5.48 2.64
#